data_AF-A0A970YFN0-F1
#
_entry.id   AF-A0A970YFN0-F1
#
_cell.length_a   1.000
_cell.length_b   1.000
_cell.length_c   1.000
_cell.angle_alpha   90.00
_cell.angle_beta   90.00
_cell.angle_gamma   90.00
#
_symmetry.space_group_name_H-M   'P 1'
#
loop_
_entity.id
_entity.type
_entity.pdbx_description
1 polymer ?
#
loop_
_entity_poly.entity_id
_entity_poly.type
_entity_poly.pdbx_seq_one_letter_code
_entity_poly.pdbx_strand_id
1 'polypeptide(L)' 'SQPGVTVAQVRDALHSNRRATLALLAELDSQGITRREGDMRVAGRRFPDA' A
#
# COMPACT_ATOMS: atom_id res chain seq x y z
N SER A 1 -6.09 12.31 -9.79
CA SER A 1 -5.19 11.71 -8.77
C SER A 1 -5.95 10.58 -8.12
N GLN A 2 -5.55 9.31 -8.27
CA GLN A 2 -6.17 8.26 -7.46
C GLN A 2 -5.84 8.55 -5.99
N PRO A 3 -6.83 8.58 -5.07
CA PRO A 3 -6.55 8.77 -3.66
C PRO A 3 -5.68 7.61 -3.16
N GLY A 4 -4.56 7.93 -2.51
CA GLY A 4 -3.70 6.94 -1.88
C GLY A 4 -4.32 6.36 -0.60
N VAL A 5 -3.73 5.28 -0.09
CA VAL A 5 -4.12 4.64 1.16
C VAL A 5 -3.03 4.75 2.20
N THR A 6 -3.41 5.02 3.45
CA THR A 6 -2.48 5.00 4.58
C THR A 6 -2.25 3.56 5.07
N VAL A 7 -1.15 3.35 5.80
CA VAL A 7 -0.89 2.06 6.47
C VAL A 7 -2.03 1.67 7.41
N ALA A 8 -2.64 2.64 8.11
CA ALA A 8 -3.74 2.39 9.03
C ALA A 8 -4.97 1.85 8.31
N GLN A 9 -5.36 2.46 7.19
CA GLN A 9 -6.50 1.99 6.39
C GLN A 9 -6.30 0.57 5.87
N VAL A 10 -5.10 0.24 5.38
CA VAL A 10 -4.80 -1.12 4.91
C VAL A 10 -4.83 -2.12 6.06
N ARG A 11 -4.23 -1.78 7.21
CA ARG A 11 -4.26 -2.62 8.41
C ARG A 11 -5.70 -2.93 8.82
N ASP A 12 -6.54 -1.91 8.89
CA ASP A 12 -7.92 -2.03 9.36
C ASP A 12 -8.76 -2.87 8.39
N ALA A 13 -8.60 -2.66 7.08
CA ALA A 13 -9.28 -3.44 6.04
C ALA A 13 -8.88 -4.92 6.01
N LEU A 14 -7.63 -5.22 6.33
CA LEU A 14 -7.12 -6.60 6.39
C LEU A 14 -7.28 -7.25 7.76
N HIS A 15 -7.86 -6.55 8.74
CA HIS A 15 -7.92 -6.97 10.15
C HIS A 15 -6.56 -7.48 10.68
N SER A 16 -5.48 -6.80 10.28
CA SER A 16 -4.11 -7.23 10.54
C SER A 16 -3.43 -6.39 11.62
N ASN A 17 -2.17 -6.69 11.91
CA ASN A 17 -1.32 -5.87 12.77
C ASN A 17 -0.36 -5.01 11.94
N ARG A 18 0.26 -4.01 12.59
CA ARG A 18 1.17 -3.06 11.93
C ARG A 18 2.38 -3.75 11.29
N ARG A 19 2.98 -4.75 11.95
CA ARG A 19 4.18 -5.44 11.44
C ARG A 19 3.87 -6.17 10.14
N ALA A 20 2.80 -6.97 10.13
CA ALA A 20 2.37 -7.69 8.94
C ALA A 20 1.97 -6.75 7.81
N THR A 21 1.23 -5.68 8.13
CA THR A 21 0.82 -4.67 7.14
C THR A 21 2.03 -3.98 6.50
N LEU A 22 3.02 -3.56 7.29
CA LEU A 22 4.24 -2.93 6.77
C LEU A 22 5.06 -3.89 5.91
N ALA A 23 5.15 -5.17 6.28
CA ALA A 23 5.85 -6.18 5.50
C ALA A 23 5.17 -6.41 4.13
N LEU A 24 3.85 -6.59 4.12
CA LEU A 24 3.09 -6.72 2.88
C LEU A 24 3.27 -5.49 1.98
N LEU A 25 3.12 -4.30 2.55
CA LEU A 25 3.22 -3.07 1.80
C LEU A 25 4.63 -2.82 1.26
N ALA A 26 5.69 -3.18 2.01
CA ALA A 26 7.06 -3.12 1.51
C ALA A 26 7.28 -4.08 0.33
N GLU A 27 6.66 -5.25 0.36
CA GLU A 27 6.71 -6.21 -0.76
C GLU A 27 5.96 -5.68 -1.99
N LEU A 28 4.78 -5.07 -1.82
CA LEU A 28 4.06 -4.44 -2.93
C LEU A 28 4.82 -3.24 -3.51
N ASP A 29 5.50 -2.46 -2.65
CA ASP A 29 6.36 -1.36 -3.05
C ASP A 29 7.57 -1.87 -3.88
N SER A 30 8.22 -2.96 -3.43
CA SER A 30 9.38 -3.56 -4.12
C SER A 30 9.01 -4.14 -5.48
N GLN A 31 7.81 -4.70 -5.61
CA GLN A 31 7.28 -5.20 -6.87
C GLN A 31 6.81 -4.07 -7.80
N GLY A 32 6.70 -2.83 -7.32
CA GLY A 32 6.21 -1.68 -8.09
C GLY A 32 4.70 -1.66 -8.28
N ILE A 33 3.97 -2.39 -7.43
CA ILE A 33 2.50 -2.39 -7.38
C ILE A 33 2.02 -1.12 -6.66
N THR A 34 2.63 -0.78 -5.53
CA THR A 34 2.39 0.49 -4.83
C THR A 34 3.63 1.38 -4.86
N ARG A 35 3.45 2.68 -4.60
CA ARG A 35 4.54 3.62 -4.33
C ARG A 35 4.22 4.42 -3.08
N ARG A 36 5.20 4.59 -2.20
CA ARG A 36 5.07 5.45 -1.01
C ARG A 36 5.24 6.93 -1.36
N GLU A 37 4.28 7.74 -0.94
CA GLU A 37 4.30 9.20 -1.03
C GLU A 37 3.90 9.78 0.33
N GLY A 38 4.90 10.21 1.11
CA GLY A 38 4.69 10.62 2.50
C GLY A 38 4.11 9.48 3.35
N ASP A 39 2.91 9.72 3.88
CA ASP A 39 2.15 8.78 4.72
C ASP A 39 1.17 7.90 3.92
N MET A 40 1.08 8.12 2.61
CA MET A 40 0.19 7.39 1.72
C MET A 40 0.95 6.42 0.82
N ARG A 41 0.20 5.46 0.29
CA ARG A 41 0.58 4.61 -0.83
C ARG A 41 -0.37 4.82 -1.98
N VAL A 42 0.19 5.11 -3.15
CA VAL A 42 -0.53 5.32 -4.40
C VAL A 42 -0.25 4.15 -5.36
N ALA A 43 -1.04 4.04 -6.42
CA ALA A 43 -0.80 3.09 -7.50
C ALA A 43 0.60 3.26 -8.11
N GLY A 44 1.34 2.15 -8.20
CA GLY A 44 2.65 2.05 -8.85
C GLY A 44 2.53 1.64 -10.32
N ARG A 45 3.68 1.47 -10.98
CA ARG A 45 3.77 1.15 -12.42
C ARG A 45 3.17 -0.20 -12.81
N ARG A 46 3.01 -1.13 -11.87
CA ARG A 46 2.41 -2.46 -12.08
C ARG A 46 1.04 -2.60 -11.41
N PHE A 47 0.45 -1.50 -10.93
CA PHE A 47 -0.88 -1.56 -10.40
C PHE A 47 -1.85 -1.99 -11.53
N PRO A 48 -2.75 -2.94 -11.30
CA PRO A 48 -3.69 -3.39 -12.34
C PRO A 48 -4.56 -2.22 -12.81
N ASP A 49 -4.74 -2.11 -14.12
CA ASP A 49 -5.81 -1.27 -14.65
C ASP A 49 -7.17 -1.83 -14.18
N ALA A 50 -8.10 -0.92 -13.87
CA ALA A 50 -9.44 -1.26 -13.42
C ALA A 50 -10.37 -1.61 -14.58
#